data_AF-A0A955NDP3-F1
#
_entry.id   AF-A0A955NDP3-F1
#
_cell.length_a   1.000
_cell.length_b   1.000
_cell.length_c   1.000
_cell.angle_alpha   90.00
_cell.angle_beta   90.00
_cell.angle_gamma   90.00
#
_symmetry.space_group_name_H-M   'P 1'
#
loop_
_entity.id
_entity.type
_entity.pdbx_description
1 polymer ?
#
loop_
_entity_poly.entity_id
_entity_poly.type
_entity_poly.pdbx_seq_one_letter_code
_entity_poly.pdbx_strand_id
1 'polypeptide(L)'
;IGEVLVATKEGLVPIKAKTVIDCTGDADIAQRTGTPIQKSEELLPMTMHFRIGNVERGGDLRTPCQNALLKAQEAGDLGLFYGPGLSFMFADDEVYIHAIRVLGDASQVRSLTLAEIQGRKDAWTMYDYWKREVPAFKNAYYISSGPYMGIRETCRIEGVTNLTEEDVRGERLRDDAVATGCWYMDIHPQKTTLGSANEGEGFQPDFYDIPYGSLLPKKVSNLLVAGRCHGADRMAASSSRVSVTCMAMGQAAGTAAALATDEGKGVQELEGTQVRAILEAQHAGPYREG
;
A
#
# COMPACT_ATOMS: atom_id res chain seq x y z
N ILE A 1 -7.84 -23.29 -9.64
CA ILE A 1 -8.55 -22.32 -10.52
C ILE A 1 -8.50 -22.85 -11.94
N GLY A 2 -9.66 -23.09 -12.56
CA GLY A 2 -9.73 -23.58 -13.95
C GLY A 2 -9.60 -22.48 -15.01
N GLU A 3 -10.18 -21.31 -14.74
CA GLU A 3 -10.08 -20.11 -15.57
C GLU A 3 -10.38 -18.85 -14.73
N VAL A 4 -9.98 -17.69 -15.24
CA VAL A 4 -10.30 -16.37 -14.71
C VAL A 4 -11.06 -15.60 -15.80
N LEU A 5 -12.28 -15.14 -15.50
CA LEU A 5 -13.04 -14.28 -16.40
C LEU A 5 -12.57 -12.84 -16.26
N VAL A 6 -12.07 -12.25 -17.35
CA VAL A 6 -11.56 -10.88 -17.38
C VAL A 6 -12.50 -10.00 -18.20
N ALA A 7 -12.86 -8.83 -17.66
CA ALA A 7 -13.60 -7.82 -18.40
C ALA A 7 -12.66 -7.05 -19.33
N THR A 8 -12.92 -7.12 -20.63
CA THR A 8 -12.15 -6.45 -21.68
C THR A 8 -13.08 -5.57 -22.53
N LYS A 9 -12.53 -4.88 -23.53
CA LYS A 9 -13.35 -4.16 -24.53
C LYS A 9 -14.22 -5.10 -25.38
N GLU A 10 -13.89 -6.39 -25.43
CA GLU A 10 -14.64 -7.43 -26.15
C GLU A 10 -15.68 -8.15 -25.28
N GLY A 11 -15.87 -7.69 -24.03
CA GLY A 11 -16.72 -8.35 -23.04
C GLY A 11 -15.92 -9.24 -22.09
N LEU A 12 -16.59 -10.24 -21.51
CA LEU A 12 -15.98 -11.19 -20.59
C LEU A 12 -15.24 -12.29 -21.35
N VAL A 13 -13.94 -12.40 -21.12
CA VAL A 13 -13.06 -13.39 -21.76
C VAL A 13 -12.50 -14.35 -20.71
N PRO A 14 -12.63 -15.68 -20.90
CA PRO A 14 -11.98 -16.66 -20.04
C PRO A 14 -10.49 -16.79 -20.36
N ILE A 15 -9.65 -16.62 -19.34
CA ILE A 15 -8.21 -16.89 -19.40
C ILE A 15 -7.90 -18.14 -18.59
N LYS A 16 -7.31 -19.15 -19.23
CA LYS A 16 -6.81 -20.36 -18.58
C LYS A 16 -5.32 -20.20 -18.30
N ALA A 17 -4.91 -20.47 -17.07
CA ALA A 17 -3.51 -20.39 -16.64
C ALA A 17 -3.18 -21.58 -15.75
N LYS A 18 -1.93 -22.06 -15.84
CA LYS A 18 -1.42 -23.09 -14.93
C LYS A 18 -1.39 -22.57 -13.49
N THR A 19 -0.92 -21.33 -13.33
CA THR A 19 -0.85 -20.61 -12.05
C THR A 19 -1.48 -19.23 -12.20
N VAL A 20 -2.17 -18.78 -11.15
CA VAL A 20 -2.75 -17.44 -11.04
C VAL A 20 -2.08 -16.70 -9.88
N ILE A 21 -1.74 -15.44 -10.08
CA ILE A 21 -1.20 -14.57 -9.03
C ILE A 21 -2.18 -13.43 -8.81
N ASP A 22 -2.77 -13.36 -7.61
CA ASP A 22 -3.64 -12.28 -7.18
C ASP A 22 -2.79 -11.13 -6.61
N CYS A 23 -2.59 -10.11 -7.44
CA CYS A 23 -1.93 -8.85 -7.07
C CYS A 23 -2.93 -7.68 -7.04
N THR A 24 -4.22 -7.94 -6.81
CA THR A 24 -5.26 -6.89 -6.81
C THR A 24 -5.10 -5.92 -5.65
N GLY A 25 -4.41 -6.34 -4.58
CA GLY A 25 -4.32 -5.58 -3.32
C GLY A 25 -5.57 -5.71 -2.44
N ASP A 26 -6.63 -6.33 -2.95
CA ASP A 26 -7.91 -6.54 -2.26
C ASP A 26 -8.28 -8.04 -2.17
N ALA A 27 -7.40 -8.94 -2.60
CA ALA A 27 -7.61 -10.40 -2.63
C ALA A 27 -8.84 -10.82 -3.46
N ASP A 28 -9.14 -10.16 -4.58
CA ASP A 28 -10.35 -10.41 -5.36
C ASP A 28 -10.46 -11.85 -5.89
N ILE A 29 -9.37 -12.40 -6.41
CA ILE A 29 -9.35 -13.77 -6.95
C ILE A 29 -9.40 -14.75 -5.78
N ALA A 30 -8.62 -14.50 -4.72
CA ALA A 30 -8.62 -15.34 -3.54
C ALA A 30 -10.02 -15.45 -2.91
N GLN A 31 -10.72 -14.33 -2.72
CA GLN A 31 -12.10 -14.34 -2.20
C GLN A 31 -13.04 -15.16 -3.08
N ARG A 32 -12.95 -15.01 -4.42
CA ARG A 32 -13.79 -15.75 -5.38
C ARG A 32 -13.53 -17.25 -5.42
N THR A 33 -12.41 -17.70 -4.86
CA THR A 33 -12.07 -19.13 -4.72
C THR A 33 -12.43 -19.72 -3.36
N GLY A 34 -13.08 -18.94 -2.49
CA GLY A 34 -13.41 -19.36 -1.12
C GLY A 34 -12.21 -19.37 -0.17
N THR A 35 -11.12 -18.70 -0.54
CA THR A 35 -9.98 -18.49 0.37
C THR A 35 -10.44 -17.62 1.54
N PRO A 36 -10.21 -18.04 2.80
CA PRO A 36 -10.49 -17.21 3.96
C PRO A 36 -9.71 -15.90 3.92
N ILE A 37 -10.38 -14.80 4.27
CA ILE A 37 -9.78 -13.48 4.36
C ILE A 37 -9.98 -12.86 5.74
N GLN A 38 -9.09 -11.94 6.08
CA GLN A 38 -9.19 -11.05 7.21
C GLN A 38 -9.44 -9.62 6.72
N LYS A 39 -10.40 -8.95 7.35
CA LYS A 39 -10.73 -7.55 7.12
C LYS A 39 -11.01 -6.89 8.45
N SER A 40 -10.39 -5.74 8.69
CA SER A 40 -10.59 -4.99 9.93
C SER A 40 -11.93 -4.25 9.90
N GLU A 41 -12.57 -4.11 11.06
CA GLU A 41 -13.84 -3.39 11.20
C GLU A 41 -13.69 -1.92 10.81
N GLU A 42 -12.63 -1.28 11.31
CA GLU A 42 -12.23 0.07 10.93
C GLU A 42 -10.98 0.01 10.06
N LEU A 43 -11.08 0.45 8.81
CA LEU A 43 -9.96 0.47 7.85
C LEU A 43 -9.10 1.73 8.03
N LEU A 44 -7.81 1.62 7.72
CA LEU A 44 -6.94 2.81 7.62
C LEU A 44 -7.46 3.78 6.55
N PRO A 45 -7.44 5.11 6.80
CA PRO A 45 -7.84 6.10 5.83
C PRO A 45 -6.99 6.01 4.56
N MET A 46 -7.59 6.32 3.42
CA MET A 46 -6.91 6.48 2.15
C MET A 46 -6.30 7.88 2.03
N THR A 47 -5.41 8.08 1.07
CA THR A 47 -4.80 9.41 0.81
C THR A 47 -4.73 9.75 -0.66
N MET A 48 -5.09 10.98 -1.01
CA MET A 48 -4.88 11.53 -2.34
C MET A 48 -3.64 12.42 -2.30
N HIS A 49 -2.64 12.07 -3.10
CA HIS A 49 -1.47 12.92 -3.30
C HIS A 49 -1.78 13.97 -4.35
N PHE A 50 -1.07 15.10 -4.30
CA PHE A 50 -1.15 16.11 -5.34
C PHE A 50 0.12 16.95 -5.40
N ARG A 51 0.27 17.69 -6.49
CA ARG A 51 1.46 18.47 -6.82
C ARG A 51 1.09 19.92 -7.04
N ILE A 52 1.92 20.83 -6.52
CA ILE A 52 1.80 22.27 -6.70
C ILE A 52 3.15 22.78 -7.24
N GLY A 53 3.11 23.59 -8.30
CA GLY A 53 4.28 24.23 -8.88
C GLY A 53 4.40 25.70 -8.47
N ASN A 54 5.59 26.26 -8.67
CA ASN A 54 5.92 27.65 -8.34
C ASN A 54 5.68 28.00 -6.86
N VAL A 55 6.09 27.11 -5.96
CA VAL A 55 6.12 27.35 -4.51
C VAL A 55 7.48 27.90 -4.12
N GLU A 56 7.48 29.09 -3.51
CA GLU A 56 8.72 29.73 -3.07
C GLU A 56 9.38 28.92 -1.94
N ARG A 57 10.65 28.58 -2.12
CA ARG A 57 11.44 27.92 -1.09
C ARG A 57 11.93 28.91 -0.04
N GLY A 58 11.96 28.46 1.20
CA GLY A 58 12.60 29.16 2.31
C GLY A 58 11.74 29.16 3.56
N GLY A 59 12.41 29.29 4.71
CA GLY A 59 11.75 29.30 6.01
C GLY A 59 10.95 28.03 6.33
N ASP A 60 10.02 28.16 7.28
CA ASP A 60 9.10 27.10 7.66
C ASP A 60 7.80 27.19 6.84
N LEU A 61 7.55 26.20 5.99
CA LEU A 61 6.29 26.06 5.26
C LEU A 61 5.26 25.21 6.01
N ARG A 62 5.69 24.35 6.93
CA ARG A 62 4.80 23.36 7.56
C ARG A 62 3.82 24.03 8.49
N THR A 63 4.27 24.88 9.40
CA THR A 63 3.41 25.57 10.37
C THR A 63 2.35 26.44 9.70
N PRO A 64 2.69 27.37 8.76
CA PRO A 64 1.67 28.18 8.12
C PRO A 64 0.68 27.35 7.29
N CYS A 65 1.14 26.31 6.59
CA CYS A 65 0.25 25.40 5.86
C CYS A 65 -0.69 24.65 6.82
N GLN A 66 -0.18 24.14 7.94
CA GLN A 66 -0.98 23.46 8.96
C GLN A 66 -2.05 24.40 9.53
N ASN A 67 -1.69 25.64 9.86
CA ASN A 67 -2.63 26.63 10.40
C ASN A 67 -3.74 26.98 9.39
N ALA A 68 -3.42 27.08 8.10
CA ALA A 68 -4.42 27.29 7.05
C ALA A 68 -5.38 26.08 6.93
N LEU A 69 -4.87 24.84 7.06
CA LEU A 69 -5.71 23.64 7.04
C LEU A 69 -6.61 23.53 8.28
N LEU A 70 -6.13 23.93 9.46
CA LEU A 70 -6.94 23.99 10.67
C LEU A 70 -8.12 24.96 10.51
N LYS A 71 -7.88 26.16 9.96
CA LYS A 71 -8.97 27.09 9.63
C LYS A 71 -9.97 26.53 8.63
N ALA A 72 -9.48 25.84 7.59
CA ALA A 72 -10.34 25.20 6.60
C ALA A 72 -11.23 24.12 7.23
N GLN A 73 -10.67 23.35 8.18
CA GLN A 73 -11.40 22.34 8.93
C GLN A 73 -12.41 22.98 9.90
N GLU A 74 -12.04 24.04 10.63
CA GLU A 74 -12.94 24.80 11.51
C GLU A 74 -14.11 25.44 10.73
N ALA A 75 -13.86 25.90 9.51
CA ALA A 75 -14.89 26.43 8.61
C ALA A 75 -15.80 25.34 8.01
N GLY A 76 -15.44 24.06 8.13
CA GLY A 76 -16.17 22.93 7.53
C GLY A 76 -15.89 22.70 6.05
N ASP A 77 -14.88 23.37 5.49
CA ASP A 77 -14.49 23.24 4.07
C ASP A 77 -13.61 22.02 3.80
N LEU A 78 -12.86 21.58 4.83
CA LEU A 78 -11.90 20.48 4.74
C LEU A 78 -12.24 19.34 5.72
N GLY A 79 -12.15 18.11 5.21
CA GLY A 79 -12.28 16.89 6.02
C GLY A 79 -11.06 16.61 6.89
N LEU A 80 -10.80 15.32 7.15
CA LEU A 80 -9.66 14.88 7.95
C LEU A 80 -8.34 15.04 7.18
N PHE A 81 -7.26 15.38 7.88
CA PHE A 81 -5.93 15.47 7.29
C PHE A 81 -4.83 15.05 8.27
N TYR A 82 -3.59 14.97 7.80
CA TYR A 82 -2.42 14.88 8.64
C TYR A 82 -1.27 15.71 8.11
N GLY A 83 -0.29 15.96 8.98
CA GLY A 83 0.86 16.78 8.64
C GLY A 83 0.44 18.25 8.52
N PRO A 84 0.72 18.94 7.40
CA PRO A 84 0.99 18.37 6.07
C PRO A 84 2.44 17.92 5.81
N GLY A 85 2.60 16.86 5.02
CA GLY A 85 3.87 16.49 4.40
C GLY A 85 4.09 17.26 3.10
N LEU A 86 5.14 18.08 3.06
CA LEU A 86 5.56 18.85 1.89
C LEU A 86 6.97 18.43 1.49
N SER A 87 7.09 17.84 0.30
CA SER A 87 8.37 17.34 -0.22
C SER A 87 8.64 17.92 -1.60
N PHE A 88 9.74 18.65 -1.75
CA PHE A 88 10.17 19.10 -3.07
C PHE A 88 10.95 17.98 -3.78
N MET A 89 10.30 17.30 -4.72
CA MET A 89 10.82 16.04 -5.29
C MET A 89 11.11 16.06 -6.78
N PHE A 90 10.37 16.85 -7.57
CA PHE A 90 10.41 16.75 -9.04
C PHE A 90 11.10 17.92 -9.73
N ALA A 91 10.95 19.13 -9.17
CA ALA A 91 11.64 20.33 -9.61
C ALA A 91 11.94 21.25 -8.41
N ASP A 92 12.72 22.29 -8.64
CA ASP A 92 13.15 23.20 -7.58
C ASP A 92 11.95 23.88 -6.90
N ASP A 93 10.94 24.32 -7.63
CA ASP A 93 9.77 25.02 -7.09
C ASP A 93 8.52 24.15 -7.03
N GLU A 94 8.68 22.84 -7.13
CA GLU A 94 7.57 21.90 -7.17
C GLU A 94 7.47 21.06 -5.91
N VAL A 95 6.33 21.17 -5.22
CA VAL A 95 6.04 20.44 -4.00
C VAL A 95 5.04 19.32 -4.24
N TYR A 96 5.39 18.12 -3.78
CA TYR A 96 4.50 16.99 -3.63
C TYR A 96 3.90 16.99 -2.23
N ILE A 97 2.58 16.81 -2.17
CA ILE A 97 1.80 16.92 -0.95
C ILE A 97 1.29 15.56 -0.51
N HIS A 98 1.50 15.27 0.78
CA HIS A 98 0.99 14.09 1.48
C HIS A 98 0.31 14.52 2.78
N ALA A 99 -1.02 14.65 2.74
CA ALA A 99 -1.77 15.20 3.86
C ALA A 99 -3.22 14.72 3.96
N ILE A 100 -3.83 14.31 2.86
CA ILE A 100 -5.28 14.03 2.81
C ILE A 100 -5.60 12.71 3.51
N ARG A 101 -6.65 12.69 4.34
CA ARG A 101 -7.28 11.48 4.87
C ARG A 101 -8.71 11.37 4.38
N VAL A 102 -9.01 10.31 3.65
CA VAL A 102 -10.39 9.99 3.26
C VAL A 102 -10.77 8.65 3.86
N LEU A 103 -11.86 8.64 4.63
CA LEU A 103 -12.44 7.41 5.16
C LEU A 103 -13.21 6.68 4.06
N GLY A 104 -13.18 5.35 4.09
CA GLY A 104 -13.91 4.52 3.16
C GLY A 104 -13.32 3.13 3.03
N ASP A 105 -13.99 2.32 2.22
CA ASP A 105 -13.61 0.94 1.95
C ASP A 105 -13.39 0.77 0.45
N ALA A 106 -12.12 0.71 0.05
CA ALA A 106 -11.77 0.65 -1.37
C ALA A 106 -12.18 -0.67 -2.04
N SER A 107 -12.48 -1.73 -1.28
CA SER A 107 -13.04 -2.97 -1.84
C SER A 107 -14.50 -2.82 -2.29
N GLN A 108 -15.12 -1.66 -2.02
CA GLN A 108 -16.47 -1.32 -2.48
C GLN A 108 -16.43 -0.21 -3.53
N VAL A 109 -16.87 -0.53 -4.75
CA VAL A 109 -16.87 0.37 -5.92
C VAL A 109 -17.42 1.77 -5.60
N ARG A 110 -18.57 1.84 -4.92
CA ARG A 110 -19.23 3.11 -4.59
C ARG A 110 -18.44 3.92 -3.56
N SER A 111 -17.86 3.25 -2.56
CA SER A 111 -17.05 3.90 -1.53
C SER A 111 -15.74 4.45 -2.13
N LEU A 112 -15.06 3.66 -2.97
CA LEU A 112 -13.86 4.12 -3.69
C LEU A 112 -14.17 5.32 -4.60
N THR A 113 -15.28 5.29 -5.33
CA THR A 113 -15.72 6.41 -6.18
C THR A 113 -15.92 7.70 -5.38
N LEU A 114 -16.63 7.61 -4.25
CA LEU A 114 -16.85 8.76 -3.38
C LEU A 114 -15.54 9.25 -2.77
N ALA A 115 -14.64 8.34 -2.41
CA ALA A 115 -13.33 8.69 -1.88
C ALA A 115 -12.47 9.44 -2.91
N GLU A 116 -12.46 9.00 -4.16
CA GLU A 116 -11.75 9.66 -5.27
C GLU A 116 -12.25 11.09 -5.53
N ILE A 117 -13.57 11.30 -5.44
CA ILE A 117 -14.18 12.63 -5.54
C ILE A 117 -13.77 13.49 -4.34
N GLN A 118 -13.93 12.96 -3.13
CA GLN A 118 -13.63 13.67 -1.90
C GLN A 118 -12.15 14.04 -1.80
N GLY A 119 -11.23 13.13 -2.12
CA GLY A 119 -9.80 13.39 -2.08
C GLY A 119 -9.35 14.47 -3.06
N ARG A 120 -9.97 14.56 -4.25
CA ARG A 120 -9.70 15.67 -5.19
C ARG A 120 -10.30 16.98 -4.70
N LYS A 121 -11.49 16.96 -4.10
CA LYS A 121 -12.09 18.13 -3.47
C LYS A 121 -11.18 18.65 -2.35
N ASP A 122 -10.73 17.78 -1.46
CA ASP A 122 -9.83 18.14 -0.35
C ASP A 122 -8.49 18.68 -0.87
N ALA A 123 -7.92 18.11 -1.93
CA ALA A 123 -6.69 18.62 -2.55
C ALA A 123 -6.84 20.05 -3.08
N TRP A 124 -7.97 20.34 -3.73
CA TRP A 124 -8.29 21.70 -4.17
C TRP A 124 -8.50 22.64 -2.98
N THR A 125 -9.25 22.22 -1.96
CA THR A 125 -9.44 23.02 -0.73
C THR A 125 -8.10 23.36 -0.07
N MET A 126 -7.21 22.37 0.10
CA MET A 126 -5.88 22.59 0.67
C MET A 126 -5.08 23.60 -0.16
N TYR A 127 -5.05 23.43 -1.48
CA TYR A 127 -4.36 24.36 -2.38
C TYR A 127 -4.91 25.78 -2.30
N ASP A 128 -6.23 25.96 -2.32
CA ASP A 128 -6.87 27.27 -2.29
C ASP A 128 -6.59 28.03 -0.99
N TYR A 129 -6.66 27.34 0.15
CA TYR A 129 -6.31 27.91 1.45
C TYR A 129 -4.82 28.30 1.51
N TRP A 130 -3.92 27.45 1.02
CA TRP A 130 -2.50 27.78 0.98
C TRP A 130 -2.19 28.96 0.04
N LYS A 131 -2.76 28.98 -1.16
CA LYS A 131 -2.59 30.08 -2.12
C LYS A 131 -3.03 31.43 -1.54
N ARG A 132 -4.11 31.44 -0.73
CA ARG A 132 -4.65 32.65 -0.12
C ARG A 132 -3.88 33.10 1.13
N GLU A 133 -3.42 32.15 1.94
CA GLU A 133 -2.96 32.45 3.31
C GLU A 133 -1.47 32.30 3.52
N VAL A 134 -0.78 31.53 2.68
CA VAL A 134 0.65 31.24 2.83
C VAL A 134 1.43 32.01 1.76
N PRO A 135 2.28 32.99 2.13
CA PRO A 135 2.98 33.84 1.17
C PRO A 135 3.74 33.07 0.08
N ALA A 136 4.39 31.96 0.45
CA ALA A 136 5.14 31.10 -0.47
C ALA A 136 4.29 30.47 -1.60
N PHE A 137 2.97 30.40 -1.43
CA PHE A 137 2.04 29.82 -2.39
C PHE A 137 1.30 30.87 -3.23
N LYS A 138 1.56 32.17 -3.02
CA LYS A 138 0.82 33.27 -3.67
C LYS A 138 0.81 33.17 -5.20
N ASN A 139 1.95 32.81 -5.78
CA ASN A 139 2.13 32.66 -7.22
C ASN A 139 2.06 31.19 -7.69
N ALA A 140 1.78 30.26 -6.78
CA ALA A 140 1.79 28.83 -7.05
C ALA A 140 0.59 28.38 -7.89
N TYR A 141 0.72 27.30 -8.65
CA TYR A 141 -0.37 26.70 -9.44
C TYR A 141 -0.53 25.21 -9.16
N TYR A 142 -1.78 24.74 -9.17
CA TYR A 142 -2.08 23.32 -9.03
C TYR A 142 -1.63 22.57 -10.29
N ILE A 143 -0.80 21.54 -10.14
CA ILE A 143 -0.31 20.74 -11.28
C ILE A 143 -1.26 19.59 -11.54
N SER A 144 -1.40 18.69 -10.56
CA SER A 144 -2.20 17.48 -10.70
C SER A 144 -2.47 16.84 -9.35
N SER A 145 -3.57 16.11 -9.24
CA SER A 145 -3.73 15.07 -8.23
C SER A 145 -2.99 13.80 -8.65
N GLY A 146 -2.91 12.83 -7.75
CA GLY A 146 -2.60 11.44 -8.10
C GLY A 146 -3.65 10.88 -9.07
N PRO A 147 -3.27 9.92 -9.91
CA PRO A 147 -4.21 9.27 -10.83
C PRO A 147 -5.25 8.42 -10.08
N TYR A 148 -4.85 7.86 -8.93
CA TYR A 148 -5.68 7.03 -8.06
C TYR A 148 -5.47 7.41 -6.60
N MET A 149 -6.47 7.09 -5.81
CA MET A 149 -6.43 7.12 -4.36
C MET A 149 -5.40 6.11 -3.83
N GLY A 150 -4.56 6.54 -2.89
CA GLY A 150 -3.63 5.69 -2.18
C GLY A 150 -4.35 4.85 -1.13
N ILE A 151 -4.52 3.56 -1.40
CA ILE A 151 -5.25 2.64 -0.52
C ILE A 151 -4.28 1.98 0.47
N ARG A 152 -4.59 2.08 1.76
CA ARG A 152 -3.75 1.52 2.84
C ARG A 152 -4.22 0.15 3.32
N GLU A 153 -5.52 -0.09 3.36
CA GLU A 153 -6.06 -1.30 3.96
C GLU A 153 -7.38 -1.71 3.28
N THR A 154 -7.53 -3.00 3.02
CA THR A 154 -8.76 -3.67 2.57
C THR A 154 -8.78 -5.08 3.16
N CYS A 155 -8.56 -6.10 2.34
CA CYS A 155 -8.58 -7.52 2.73
C CYS A 155 -7.18 -8.12 2.66
N ARG A 156 -6.90 -9.06 3.55
CA ARG A 156 -5.69 -9.91 3.55
C ARG A 156 -6.12 -11.36 3.55
N ILE A 157 -5.39 -12.25 2.90
CA ILE A 157 -5.68 -13.68 3.00
C ILE A 157 -5.24 -14.25 4.35
N GLU A 158 -5.78 -15.41 4.71
CA GLU A 158 -5.09 -16.29 5.65
C GLU A 158 -4.11 -17.17 4.88
N GLY A 159 -2.84 -16.80 4.94
CA GLY A 159 -1.74 -17.57 4.36
C GLY A 159 -1.53 -18.91 5.07
N VAL A 160 -0.77 -19.81 4.45
CA VAL A 160 -0.22 -21.00 5.11
C VAL A 160 0.57 -20.58 6.36
N THR A 161 1.33 -19.49 6.23
CA THR A 161 2.02 -18.80 7.32
C THR A 161 1.70 -17.32 7.24
N ASN A 162 1.09 -16.75 8.28
CA ASN A 162 0.90 -15.30 8.34
C ASN A 162 2.13 -14.62 8.92
N LEU A 163 2.50 -13.47 8.36
CA LEU A 163 3.42 -12.54 9.01
C LEU A 163 2.71 -11.87 10.20
N THR A 164 3.39 -11.80 11.34
CA THR A 164 2.81 -11.27 12.59
C THR A 164 3.52 -10.01 13.11
N GLU A 165 2.84 -9.24 13.96
CA GLU A 165 3.46 -8.11 14.67
C GLU A 165 4.72 -8.54 15.42
N GLU A 166 4.70 -9.72 16.05
CA GLU A 166 5.84 -10.29 16.74
C GLU A 166 7.01 -10.54 15.79
N ASP A 167 6.75 -11.04 14.58
CA ASP A 167 7.79 -11.25 13.57
C ASP A 167 8.43 -9.91 13.14
N VAL A 168 7.64 -8.84 13.00
CA VAL A 168 8.13 -7.50 12.62
C VAL A 168 8.92 -6.85 13.75
N ARG A 169 8.40 -6.89 14.98
CA ARG A 169 9.07 -6.29 16.16
C ARG A 169 10.29 -7.06 16.60
N GLY A 170 10.27 -8.38 16.42
CA GLY A 170 11.38 -9.27 16.69
C GLY A 170 12.37 -9.39 15.54
N GLU A 171 12.18 -8.64 14.44
CA GLU A 171 13.08 -8.60 13.29
C GLU A 171 13.41 -10.01 12.76
N ARG A 172 12.37 -10.85 12.72
CA ARG A 172 12.56 -12.29 12.57
C ARG A 172 13.10 -12.65 11.20
N LEU A 173 14.16 -13.46 11.20
CA LEU A 173 14.73 -14.09 10.01
C LEU A 173 14.17 -15.50 9.81
N ARG A 174 14.00 -15.91 8.55
CA ARG A 174 13.37 -17.16 8.16
C ARG A 174 14.10 -17.82 6.99
N ASP A 175 14.16 -19.14 7.02
CA ASP A 175 14.75 -19.91 5.91
C ASP A 175 13.89 -19.83 4.64
N ASP A 176 12.56 -19.78 4.81
CA ASP A 176 11.56 -19.70 3.75
C ASP A 176 11.23 -18.27 3.30
N ALA A 177 12.06 -17.29 3.66
CA ALA A 177 11.88 -15.89 3.30
C ALA A 177 12.02 -15.65 1.79
N VAL A 178 11.14 -14.83 1.23
CA VAL A 178 11.17 -14.45 -0.20
C VAL A 178 11.26 -12.95 -0.44
N ALA A 179 11.04 -12.15 0.60
CA ALA A 179 11.21 -10.71 0.58
C ALA A 179 11.60 -10.22 1.97
N THR A 180 12.14 -9.00 2.03
CA THR A 180 12.48 -8.31 3.28
C THR A 180 11.65 -7.05 3.42
N GLY A 181 11.13 -6.82 4.62
CA GLY A 181 10.52 -5.56 5.01
C GLY A 181 11.41 -4.81 6.00
N CYS A 182 11.41 -3.49 5.90
CA CYS A 182 12.11 -2.58 6.81
C CYS A 182 11.31 -1.29 7.01
N TRP A 183 10.02 -1.29 6.70
CA TRP A 183 9.22 -0.07 6.78
C TRP A 183 8.73 0.16 8.20
N TYR A 184 8.65 1.42 8.60
CA TYR A 184 7.95 1.84 9.81
C TYR A 184 6.54 1.23 9.92
N MET A 185 6.11 0.87 11.12
CA MET A 185 4.75 0.35 11.36
C MET A 185 3.70 1.47 11.20
N ASP A 186 3.23 1.66 9.97
CA ASP A 186 2.46 2.83 9.50
C ASP A 186 0.94 2.69 9.71
N ILE A 187 0.50 2.89 10.96
CA ILE A 187 -0.91 2.89 11.38
C ILE A 187 -1.50 4.31 11.47
N HIS A 188 -2.42 4.57 10.56
CA HIS A 188 -3.08 5.86 10.37
C HIS A 188 -4.42 5.93 11.11
N PRO A 189 -4.60 6.81 12.10
CA PRO A 189 -5.87 6.92 12.80
C PRO A 189 -6.93 7.60 11.92
N GLN A 190 -8.22 7.34 12.22
CA GLN A 190 -9.37 7.98 11.57
C GLN A 190 -9.68 9.37 12.17
N LYS A 191 -8.65 10.21 12.33
CA LYS A 191 -8.78 11.58 12.84
C LYS A 191 -7.71 12.51 12.28
N THR A 192 -7.88 13.81 12.46
CA THR A 192 -6.83 14.77 12.15
C THR A 192 -5.64 14.57 13.09
N THR A 193 -4.43 14.54 12.55
CA THR A 193 -3.19 14.47 13.32
C THR A 193 -2.23 15.57 12.89
N LEU A 194 -1.66 16.29 13.86
CA LEU A 194 -0.71 17.37 13.59
C LEU A 194 0.72 16.85 13.77
N GLY A 195 1.64 17.30 12.92
CA GLY A 195 3.07 16.93 12.98
C GLY A 195 3.42 15.49 12.54
N SER A 196 2.54 14.51 12.72
CA SER A 196 2.72 13.11 12.30
C SER A 196 1.51 12.56 11.56
N ALA A 197 1.74 11.56 10.70
CA ALA A 197 0.71 10.77 10.06
C ALA A 197 0.22 9.59 10.93
N ASN A 198 0.94 9.28 12.01
CA ASN A 198 0.64 8.18 12.91
C ASN A 198 0.35 8.72 14.32
N GLU A 199 -0.30 7.91 15.14
CA GLU A 199 -0.50 8.17 16.57
C GLU A 199 0.29 7.16 17.42
N GLY A 200 0.93 7.63 18.48
CA GLY A 200 1.68 6.79 19.43
C GLY A 200 3.19 6.69 19.17
N GLU A 201 3.86 5.89 20.01
CA GLU A 201 5.28 5.57 19.87
C GLU A 201 5.46 4.64 18.67
N GLY A 202 5.87 5.25 17.56
CA GLY A 202 6.15 4.54 16.34
C GLY A 202 7.27 3.51 16.47
N PHE A 203 7.23 2.48 15.64
CA PHE A 203 8.28 1.46 15.58
C PHE A 203 8.86 1.36 14.18
N GLN A 204 10.18 1.48 14.10
CA GLN A 204 10.98 1.33 12.88
C GLN A 204 11.86 0.08 13.06
N PRO A 205 11.54 -1.05 12.40
CA PRO A 205 12.45 -2.20 12.38
C PRO A 205 13.71 -1.87 11.59
N ASP A 206 14.81 -2.55 11.87
CA ASP A 206 15.95 -2.61 10.96
C ASP A 206 15.54 -3.39 9.70
N PHE A 207 15.29 -4.70 9.83
CA PHE A 207 14.66 -5.51 8.80
C PHE A 207 14.04 -6.78 9.35
N TYR A 208 13.06 -7.35 8.63
CA TYR A 208 12.42 -8.62 8.93
C TYR A 208 12.09 -9.38 7.64
N ASP A 209 11.88 -10.69 7.75
CA ASP A 209 11.59 -11.54 6.61
C ASP A 209 10.08 -11.75 6.37
N ILE A 210 9.68 -11.67 5.11
CA ILE A 210 8.36 -12.05 4.64
C ILE A 210 8.43 -13.50 4.11
N PRO A 211 7.75 -14.47 4.75
CA PRO A 211 7.81 -15.87 4.38
C PRO A 211 7.06 -16.17 3.08
N TYR A 212 7.52 -17.15 2.31
CA TYR A 212 6.80 -17.67 1.15
C TYR A 212 5.37 -18.11 1.49
N GLY A 213 5.19 -18.72 2.66
CA GLY A 213 3.87 -19.17 3.15
C GLY A 213 2.83 -18.04 3.29
N SER A 214 3.25 -16.77 3.38
CA SER A 214 2.33 -15.62 3.38
C SER A 214 1.70 -15.36 2.02
N LEU A 215 2.33 -15.83 0.95
CA LEU A 215 1.80 -15.69 -0.42
C LEU A 215 0.85 -16.85 -0.78
N LEU A 216 0.76 -17.88 0.06
CA LEU A 216 0.05 -19.12 -0.23
C LEU A 216 -1.30 -19.20 0.47
N PRO A 217 -2.43 -19.22 -0.25
CA PRO A 217 -3.71 -19.59 0.33
C PRO A 217 -3.75 -21.08 0.66
N LYS A 218 -4.36 -21.45 1.79
CA LYS A 218 -4.36 -22.83 2.34
C LYS A 218 -5.05 -23.89 1.47
N LYS A 219 -5.96 -23.50 0.55
CA LYS A 219 -6.90 -24.44 -0.12
C LYS A 219 -6.87 -24.42 -1.64
N VAL A 220 -6.03 -23.59 -2.28
CA VAL A 220 -6.10 -23.36 -3.74
C VAL A 220 -4.72 -23.59 -4.37
N SER A 221 -4.50 -24.79 -4.89
CA SER A 221 -3.18 -25.34 -5.28
C SER A 221 -2.40 -24.58 -6.39
N ASN A 222 -3.05 -23.64 -7.07
CA ASN A 222 -2.45 -22.89 -8.17
C ASN A 222 -2.68 -21.38 -8.07
N LEU A 223 -2.88 -20.88 -6.84
CA LEU A 223 -3.06 -19.47 -6.54
C LEU A 223 -1.93 -18.98 -5.62
N LEU A 224 -1.31 -17.86 -5.99
CA LEU A 224 -0.47 -17.03 -5.14
C LEU A 224 -1.16 -15.70 -4.89
N VAL A 225 -0.90 -15.06 -3.75
CA VAL A 225 -1.43 -13.73 -3.42
C VAL A 225 -0.26 -12.86 -2.97
N ALA A 226 -0.02 -11.75 -3.67
CA ALA A 226 1.11 -10.88 -3.41
C ALA A 226 0.69 -9.41 -3.28
N GLY A 227 1.48 -8.64 -2.52
CA GLY A 227 1.22 -7.24 -2.26
C GLY A 227 0.42 -7.01 -0.97
N ARG A 228 -0.36 -5.94 -0.91
CA ARG A 228 -1.10 -5.49 0.28
C ARG A 228 -2.05 -6.54 0.87
N CYS A 229 -2.48 -7.52 0.07
CA CYS A 229 -3.42 -8.56 0.45
C CYS A 229 -2.79 -9.94 0.81
N HIS A 230 -1.47 -10.03 0.89
CA HIS A 230 -0.78 -11.24 1.39
C HIS A 230 -1.18 -11.59 2.84
N GLY A 231 -0.81 -12.79 3.27
CA GLY A 231 -1.05 -13.31 4.61
C GLY A 231 -0.26 -12.58 5.68
N ALA A 232 -0.91 -11.64 6.37
CA ALA A 232 -0.34 -10.92 7.49
C ALA A 232 -1.45 -10.49 8.46
N ASP A 233 -1.12 -10.42 9.75
CA ASP A 233 -1.97 -9.67 10.67
C ASP A 233 -1.98 -8.17 10.30
N ARG A 234 -2.93 -7.44 10.88
CA ARG A 234 -3.13 -6.02 10.56
C ARG A 234 -1.87 -5.19 10.79
N MET A 235 -1.16 -5.48 11.86
CA MET A 235 -0.11 -4.64 12.37
C MET A 235 1.19 -4.89 11.59
N ALA A 236 1.51 -6.14 11.29
CA ALA A 236 2.55 -6.49 10.34
C ALA A 236 2.28 -5.92 8.95
N ALA A 237 1.03 -6.04 8.47
CA ALA A 237 0.63 -5.48 7.17
C ALA A 237 0.83 -3.96 7.09
N SER A 238 0.78 -3.23 8.21
CA SER A 238 1.05 -1.78 8.21
C SER A 238 2.48 -1.45 7.76
N SER A 239 3.42 -2.36 7.98
CA SER A 239 4.81 -2.25 7.53
C SER A 239 5.01 -2.92 6.16
N SER A 240 4.52 -4.15 5.97
CA SER A 240 4.83 -4.95 4.78
C SER A 240 4.02 -4.58 3.52
N ARG A 241 3.01 -3.72 3.61
CA ARG A 241 2.15 -3.31 2.46
C ARG A 241 2.74 -2.24 1.54
N VAL A 242 3.91 -1.68 1.84
CA VAL A 242 4.47 -0.58 1.04
C VAL A 242 4.89 -1.04 -0.36
N SER A 243 5.05 -0.11 -1.30
CA SER A 243 5.25 -0.45 -2.71
C SER A 243 6.48 -1.32 -2.96
N VAL A 244 7.59 -1.08 -2.25
CA VAL A 244 8.84 -1.83 -2.44
C VAL A 244 8.70 -3.29 -2.02
N THR A 245 8.12 -3.54 -0.84
CA THR A 245 7.84 -4.91 -0.36
C THR A 245 6.78 -5.59 -1.23
N CYS A 246 5.77 -4.86 -1.71
CA CYS A 246 4.79 -5.40 -2.67
C CYS A 246 5.46 -5.84 -3.99
N MET A 247 6.39 -5.05 -4.52
CA MET A 247 7.15 -5.41 -5.72
C MET A 247 8.00 -6.66 -5.49
N ALA A 248 8.69 -6.74 -4.35
CA ALA A 248 9.49 -7.92 -3.98
C ALA A 248 8.62 -9.19 -3.85
N MET A 249 7.45 -9.10 -3.20
CA MET A 249 6.48 -10.20 -3.14
C MET A 249 5.96 -10.58 -4.53
N GLY A 250 5.74 -9.61 -5.41
CA GLY A 250 5.34 -9.85 -6.79
C GLY A 250 6.39 -10.62 -7.59
N GLN A 251 7.67 -10.25 -7.45
CA GLN A 251 8.79 -10.99 -8.06
C GLN A 251 8.86 -12.41 -7.51
N ALA A 252 8.77 -12.58 -6.19
CA ALA A 252 8.76 -13.90 -5.55
C ALA A 252 7.61 -14.78 -6.07
N ALA A 253 6.39 -14.25 -6.16
CA ALA A 253 5.25 -14.96 -6.70
C ALA A 253 5.44 -15.34 -8.17
N GLY A 254 6.01 -14.45 -8.98
CA GLY A 254 6.34 -14.74 -10.38
C GLY A 254 7.36 -15.87 -10.52
N THR A 255 8.43 -15.83 -9.72
CA THR A 255 9.46 -16.88 -9.65
C THR A 255 8.86 -18.22 -9.23
N ALA A 256 8.04 -18.24 -8.19
CA ALA A 256 7.36 -19.45 -7.74
C ALA A 256 6.40 -20.02 -8.80
N ALA A 257 5.65 -19.15 -9.50
CA ALA A 257 4.75 -19.57 -10.55
C ALA A 257 5.48 -20.21 -11.75
N ALA A 258 6.65 -19.67 -12.12
CA ALA A 258 7.52 -20.24 -13.15
C ALA A 258 8.08 -21.61 -12.71
N LEU A 259 8.64 -21.68 -11.50
CA LEU A 259 9.18 -22.93 -10.94
C LEU A 259 8.12 -24.03 -10.85
N ALA A 260 6.93 -23.71 -10.32
CA ALA A 260 5.80 -24.64 -10.25
C ALA A 260 5.38 -25.15 -11.62
N THR A 261 5.40 -24.28 -12.63
CA THR A 261 5.06 -24.63 -14.02
C THR A 261 6.07 -25.57 -14.64
N ASP A 262 7.36 -25.35 -14.39
CA ASP A 262 8.46 -26.16 -14.93
C ASP A 262 8.52 -27.54 -14.24
N GLU A 263 8.27 -27.59 -12.93
CA GLU A 263 8.23 -28.85 -12.17
C GLU A 263 6.91 -29.62 -12.31
N GLY A 264 5.88 -29.01 -12.91
CA GLY A 264 4.54 -29.62 -13.00
C GLY A 264 3.85 -29.79 -11.65
N LYS A 265 4.16 -28.92 -10.69
CA LYS A 265 3.66 -28.94 -9.30
C LYS A 265 2.70 -27.78 -9.01
N GLY A 266 1.91 -27.90 -7.96
CA GLY A 266 1.21 -26.77 -7.34
C GLY A 266 2.19 -25.83 -6.62
N VAL A 267 1.82 -24.57 -6.49
CA VAL A 267 2.66 -23.55 -5.81
C VAL A 267 2.85 -23.85 -4.32
N GLN A 268 1.91 -24.58 -3.71
CA GLN A 268 1.97 -25.07 -2.32
C GLN A 268 2.90 -26.26 -2.12
N GLU A 269 3.30 -26.95 -3.20
CA GLU A 269 4.23 -28.08 -3.13
C GLU A 269 5.70 -27.64 -3.25
N LEU A 270 5.92 -26.34 -3.47
CA LEU A 270 7.25 -25.76 -3.49
C LEU A 270 7.69 -25.38 -2.08
N GLU A 271 8.95 -25.64 -1.77
CA GLU A 271 9.57 -25.11 -0.56
C GLU A 271 10.02 -23.67 -0.79
N GLY A 272 9.78 -22.78 0.18
CA GLY A 272 10.17 -21.37 0.07
C GLY A 272 11.67 -21.17 -0.19
N THR A 273 12.50 -22.09 0.30
CA THR A 273 13.95 -22.13 0.06
C THR A 273 14.31 -22.32 -1.42
N GLN A 274 13.50 -23.07 -2.19
CA GLN A 274 13.70 -23.22 -3.64
C GLN A 274 13.43 -21.90 -4.37
N VAL A 275 12.35 -21.22 -4.01
CA VAL A 275 12.00 -19.90 -4.58
C VAL A 275 13.09 -18.88 -4.25
N ARG A 276 13.53 -18.87 -2.99
CA ARG A 276 14.61 -18.01 -2.50
C ARG A 276 15.92 -18.22 -3.26
N ALA A 277 16.34 -19.47 -3.48
CA ALA A 277 17.57 -19.77 -4.21
C ALA A 277 17.57 -19.20 -5.64
N ILE A 278 16.42 -19.22 -6.32
CA ILE A 278 16.27 -18.62 -7.65
C ILE A 278 16.31 -17.08 -7.57
N LEU A 279 15.67 -16.48 -6.56
CA LEU A 279 15.75 -15.04 -6.33
C LEU A 279 17.18 -14.58 -6.05
N GLU A 280 17.92 -15.31 -5.22
CA GLU A 280 19.34 -15.01 -4.91
C GLU A 280 20.21 -15.06 -6.17
N ALA A 281 19.98 -16.04 -7.05
CA ALA A 281 20.65 -16.12 -8.36
C ALA A 281 20.32 -14.94 -9.30
N GLN A 282 19.22 -14.22 -9.05
CA GLN A 282 18.83 -12.99 -9.75
C GLN A 282 19.29 -11.72 -9.03
N HIS A 283 20.11 -11.83 -7.98
CA HIS A 283 20.46 -10.72 -7.09
C HIS A 283 19.24 -10.07 -6.43
N ALA A 284 18.24 -10.88 -6.09
CA ALA A 284 16.99 -10.51 -5.44
C ALA A 284 16.71 -11.41 -4.22
N GLY A 285 15.57 -11.21 -3.57
CA GLY A 285 15.14 -12.01 -2.42
C GLY A 285 15.39 -11.31 -1.08
N PRO A 286 15.37 -12.06 0.03
CA PRO A 286 15.55 -11.48 1.35
C PRO A 286 16.98 -10.96 1.54
N TYR A 287 17.10 -9.81 2.20
CA TYR A 287 18.38 -9.26 2.63
C TYR A 287 19.03 -10.21 3.66
N ARG A 288 20.35 -10.37 3.54
CA ARG A 288 21.20 -11.10 4.47
C ARG A 288 22.45 -10.27 4.67
N GLU A 289 22.86 -10.08 5.92
CA GLU A 289 24.18 -9.53 6.20
C GLU A 289 25.23 -10.52 5.70
N GLY A 290 26.19 -10.00 4.93
CA GLY A 290 27.33 -10.76 4.39
C GLY A 290 28.52 -10.76 5.33
#